data_AF-A0A9D1DY87-F1
#
_entry.id   AF-A0A9D1DY87-F1
#
_cell.length_a   1.000
_cell.length_b   1.000
_cell.length_c   1.000
_cell.angle_alpha   90.00
_cell.angle_beta   90.00
_cell.angle_gamma   90.00
#
_symmetry.space_group_name_H-M   'P 1'
#
loop_
_entity.id
_entity.type
_entity.pdbx_description
1 polymer ?
#
loop_
_entity_poly.entity_id
_entity_poly.type
_entity_poly.pdbx_seq_one_letter_code
_entity_poly.pdbx_strand_id
1 'polypeptide(L)' 'MEFRLVFDTIPDAFDRYRPHYPAIVYQTLFPYAHLTPGSAVLELGPGTGQATRPVLDTG' A
#
# COMPACT_ATOMS: atom_id res chain seq x y z
N MET A 1 -18.17 -5.88 17.44
CA MET A 1 -16.85 -6.35 16.97
C MET A 1 -15.96 -5.13 16.74
N GLU A 2 -14.76 -5.11 17.30
CA GLU A 2 -13.77 -4.08 16.95
C GLU A 2 -13.08 -4.45 15.64
N PHE A 3 -13.58 -3.93 14.52
CA PHE A 3 -13.06 -4.25 13.17
C PHE A 3 -11.57 -3.93 12.97
N ARG A 4 -10.98 -3.10 13.83
CA ARG A 4 -9.54 -2.79 13.79
C ARG A 4 -8.66 -3.97 14.22
N LEU A 5 -9.21 -4.95 14.93
CA LEU A 5 -8.47 -6.07 15.51
C LEU A 5 -8.57 -7.36 14.69
N VAL A 6 -9.23 -7.35 13.52
CA VAL A 6 -9.53 -8.59 12.78
C VAL A 6 -8.77 -8.71 11.45
N PHE A 7 -7.97 -7.71 11.08
CA PHE A 7 -7.30 -7.67 9.78
C PHE A 7 -6.28 -8.81 9.57
N ASP A 8 -5.72 -9.35 10.65
CA ASP A 8 -4.77 -10.45 10.65
C ASP A 8 -5.43 -11.84 10.72
N THR A 9 -6.75 -11.90 10.88
CA THR A 9 -7.48 -13.18 11.01
C THR A 9 -7.72 -13.88 9.67
N ILE A 10 -7.73 -13.12 8.57
CA ILE A 10 -8.03 -13.61 7.21
C ILE A 10 -7.18 -12.91 6.12
N PRO A 11 -5.85 -12.81 6.27
CA PRO A 11 -5.01 -11.97 5.42
C PRO A 11 -5.10 -12.32 3.92
N ASP A 12 -5.11 -13.60 3.57
CA ASP A 12 -5.18 -14.05 2.17
C ASP A 12 -6.52 -13.70 1.50
N ALA A 13 -7.62 -13.88 2.24
CA ALA A 13 -8.95 -13.53 1.74
C ALA A 13 -9.11 -12.01 1.63
N PHE A 14 -8.57 -11.27 2.61
CA PHE A 14 -8.54 -9.82 2.58
C PHE A 14 -7.79 -9.31 1.36
N ASP A 15 -6.58 -9.83 1.10
CA ASP A 15 -5.79 -9.45 -0.07
C ASP A 15 -6.54 -9.74 -1.38
N ARG A 16 -7.09 -10.95 -1.50
CA ARG A 16 -7.79 -11.40 -2.70
C ARG A 16 -9.01 -10.55 -3.07
N TYR A 17 -9.80 -10.14 -2.07
CA TYR A 17 -11.06 -9.46 -2.30
C TYR A 17 -11.00 -7.95 -2.15
N ARG A 18 -9.95 -7.41 -1.52
CA ARG A 18 -9.78 -5.97 -1.36
C ARG A 18 -9.30 -5.35 -2.68
N PRO A 19 -10.07 -4.42 -3.28
CA PRO A 19 -9.63 -3.74 -4.49
C PRO A 19 -8.32 -2.99 -4.26
N HIS A 20 -7.38 -3.13 -5.21
CA HIS A 20 -6.17 -2.33 -5.23
C HIS A 20 -6.48 -0.86 -5.58
N TYR A 21 -5.60 0.04 -5.15
CA TYR A 21 -5.69 1.45 -5.51
C TYR A 21 -5.48 1.64 -7.02
N PRO A 22 -6.26 2.52 -7.67
CA PRO A 22 -6.09 2.78 -9.10
C PRO A 22 -4.79 3.54 -9.37
N ALA A 23 -4.24 3.36 -10.58
CA ALA A 23 -2.96 3.96 -10.98
C ALA A 23 -2.88 5.48 -10.75
N ILE A 24 -4.00 6.19 -10.90
CA ILE A 24 -4.07 7.65 -10.71
C ILE A 24 -3.68 8.11 -9.30
N VAL A 25 -3.89 7.27 -8.28
CA VAL A 25 -3.48 7.59 -6.90
C VAL A 25 -1.97 7.71 -6.83
N TYR A 26 -1.24 6.74 -7.39
CA TYR A 26 0.22 6.72 -7.40
C TYR A 26 0.81 7.80 -8.31
N GLN A 27 0.21 8.00 -9.50
CA GLN A 27 0.60 9.07 -10.44
C GLN A 27 0.47 10.47 -9.83
N THR A 28 -0.43 10.65 -8.86
CA THR A 28 -0.58 11.92 -8.14
C THR A 28 0.35 11.98 -6.92
N LEU A 29 0.42 10.89 -6.15
CA LEU A 29 1.15 10.86 -4.88
C LEU A 29 2.66 10.91 -5.06
N PHE A 30 3.24 10.17 -6.00
CA PHE A 30 4.70 10.08 -6.14
C PHE A 30 5.34 11.41 -6.54
N PRO A 31 4.81 12.18 -7.53
CA PRO A 31 5.33 13.52 -7.81
C PRO A 31 5.12 14.49 -6.65
N TYR A 32 3.97 14.41 -5.96
CA TYR A 32 3.68 15.26 -4.80
C TYR A 32 4.67 15.02 -3.65
N ALA A 33 5.03 13.76 -3.39
CA ALA A 33 5.98 13.37 -2.36
C ALA A 33 7.46 13.48 -2.80
N HIS A 34 7.71 13.90 -4.05
CA HIS A 34 9.05 13.90 -4.66
C HIS A 34 9.77 12.55 -4.57
N LEU A 35 9.02 11.45 -4.73
CA LEU A 35 9.57 10.11 -4.66
C LEU A 35 10.45 9.84 -5.89
N THR A 36 11.70 9.47 -5.64
CA THR A 36 12.71 9.18 -6.67
C THR A 36 13.45 7.89 -6.34
N PRO A 37 14.13 7.26 -7.32
CA PRO A 37 14.93 6.08 -7.06
C PRO A 37 15.90 6.25 -5.88
N GLY A 38 15.89 5.32 -4.93
CA GLY A 38 16.73 5.36 -3.72
C GLY A 38 16.16 6.21 -2.58
N SER A 39 14.93 6.71 -2.70
CA SER A 39 14.24 7.37 -1.58
C SER A 39 14.01 6.39 -0.42
N ALA A 40 14.25 6.85 0.81
CA ALA A 40 13.89 6.11 2.00
C ALA A 40 12.40 6.33 2.34
N VAL A 41 11.60 5.27 2.33
CA VAL A 41 10.16 5.33 2.60
C VAL A 41 9.79 4.50 3.83
N LEU A 42 8.90 5.04 4.67
CA LEU A 42 8.28 4.33 5.78
C LEU A 42 6.79 4.16 5.50
N GLU A 43 6.33 2.92 5.35
CA GLU A 43 4.91 2.58 5.25
C GLU A 43 4.37 2.17 6.63
N LEU A 44 3.40 2.93 7.14
CA LEU A 44 2.74 2.64 8.41
C LEU A 44 1.47 1.83 8.17
N GLY A 45 1.42 0.63 8.75
CA GLY A 45 0.28 -0.28 8.57
C GLY A 45 0.12 -0.79 7.14
N PRO A 46 1.15 -1.40 6.53
CA PRO A 46 1.12 -1.85 5.12
C PRO A 46 0.07 -2.94 4.85
N GLY A 47 -0.43 -3.61 5.89
CA GLY A 47 -1.35 -4.74 5.74
C GLY A 47 -0.71 -5.81 4.84
N THR A 48 -1.43 -6.21 3.79
CA THR A 48 -0.95 -7.19 2.78
C THR A 48 -0.02 -6.58 1.72
N GLY A 49 0.29 -5.29 1.83
CA GLY A 49 1.29 -4.61 0.99
C GLY A 49 0.75 -4.04 -0.31
N GLN A 50 -0.53 -3.64 -0.35
CA GLN A 50 -1.17 -3.10 -1.56
C GLN A 50 -0.49 -1.85 -2.11
N ALA A 51 0.12 -1.01 -1.25
CA ALA A 51 0.90 0.16 -1.66
C ALA A 51 2.41 -0.11 -1.65
N THR A 52 2.88 -1.10 -0.90
CA THR A 52 4.30 -1.46 -0.80
C THR A 52 4.92 -1.74 -2.17
N ARG A 53 4.30 -2.61 -2.98
CA ARG A 53 4.87 -2.98 -4.30
C ARG A 53 4.94 -1.79 -5.27
N PRO A 54 3.87 -1.00 -5.48
CA PRO A 54 3.94 0.21 -6.31
C PRO A 54 4.99 1.23 -5.86
N VAL A 55 5.25 1.35 -4.55
CA VAL A 55 6.32 2.20 -4.02
C VAL A 55 7.70 1.61 -4.34
N LEU A 56 7.92 0.31 -4.13
CA LEU A 56 9.20 -0.33 -4.45
C LEU A 56 9.52 -0.30 -5.95
N ASP A 57 8.51 -0.35 -6.81
CA ASP A 57 8.67 -0.26 -8.26
C ASP A 57 9.17 1.12 -8.73
N THR A 58 9.25 2.14 -7.86
CA THR A 58 9.82 3.46 -8.22
C THR A 58 11.35 3.51 -8.20
N GLY A 59 12.02 2.46 -7.72
CA GLY A 59 13.49 2.35 -7.69
C GLY A 59 14.12 2.54 -6.32
#